data_AF-E1SVZ0-F1
#
_entry.id   AF-E1SVZ0-F1
#
_cell.length_a   1.000
_cell.length_b   1.000
_cell.length_c   1.000
_cell.angle_alpha   90.00
_cell.angle_beta   90.00
_cell.angle_gamma   90.00
#
_symmetry.space_group_name_H-M   'P 1'
#
loop_
_entity.id
_entity.type
_entity.pdbx_description
1 polymer ?
#
loop_
_entity_poly.entity_id
_entity_poly.type
_entity_poly.pdbx_seq_one_letter_code
_entity_poly.pdbx_strand_id
1 'polypeptide(L)'
;MPIINNDHGGSQFEVLTVIHNVLKGNKGNPMEQNELIAWCRPDALLAEGKTSARSKLGKELSAWTELGLLETVGGGFRLRPCYFTDPQQQLSTGARRCLLAAENNKDLSSRDQRAVDLTVLLCMLLALDVYRYPAVQSNNLANIVDRYLTDFRINTNETPIVPSYAHWLGFMTRTGNGVYCIDPTSAIKEEISAHPSKFKPGEQLPIGNFVQQLATLLPVLDGGNYRKQVEQRIEGPSWSQPKETDLSTSLSRALLRLHHSGQLQLQKLSDAGLRNLIGPNREVLMAVTHVTVRGEQ
;
A
#
# COMPACT_ATOMS: atom_id res chain seq x y z
N MET A 1 11.60 -0.01 -14.81
CA MET A 1 10.63 1.09 -14.98
C MET A 1 10.08 1.51 -13.61
N PRO A 2 9.81 2.80 -13.35
CA PRO A 2 9.19 3.27 -12.12
C PRO A 2 7.67 3.03 -12.14
N ILE A 3 7.08 2.60 -11.02
CA ILE A 3 5.63 2.32 -10.94
C ILE A 3 4.75 3.57 -11.06
N ILE A 4 5.26 4.75 -10.63
CA ILE A 4 4.49 6.00 -10.59
C ILE A 4 4.74 6.93 -11.76
N ASN A 5 5.72 6.63 -12.62
CA ASN A 5 6.05 7.43 -13.80
C ASN A 5 5.58 6.67 -15.05
N ASN A 6 4.38 6.99 -15.51
CA ASN A 6 3.66 6.21 -16.53
C ASN A 6 3.67 6.85 -17.93
N ASP A 7 4.57 7.81 -18.20
CA ASP A 7 4.63 8.58 -19.45
C ASP A 7 4.69 7.71 -20.71
N HIS A 8 5.09 6.44 -20.58
CA HIS A 8 5.22 5.48 -21.68
C HIS A 8 4.25 4.27 -21.59
N GLY A 9 3.35 4.25 -20.59
CA GLY A 9 2.49 3.12 -20.24
C GLY A 9 3.24 1.96 -19.58
N GLY A 10 2.52 1.00 -19.00
CA GLY A 10 3.07 0.03 -18.06
C GLY A 10 2.87 0.51 -16.62
N SER A 11 2.45 -0.40 -15.75
CA SER A 11 2.03 -0.17 -14.36
C SER A 11 0.79 0.70 -14.16
N GLN A 12 -0.31 0.35 -14.82
CA GLN A 12 -1.65 0.84 -14.49
C GLN A 12 -2.41 -0.25 -13.73
N PHE A 13 -2.77 0.01 -12.47
CA PHE A 13 -3.46 -0.99 -11.65
C PHE A 13 -4.88 -1.29 -12.14
N GLU A 14 -5.51 -0.38 -12.86
CA GLU A 14 -6.81 -0.59 -13.50
C GLU A 14 -6.72 -1.65 -14.61
N VAL A 15 -5.67 -1.58 -15.43
CA VAL A 15 -5.43 -2.59 -16.47
C VAL A 15 -5.04 -3.92 -15.84
N LEU A 16 -4.21 -3.90 -14.79
CA LEU A 16 -3.89 -5.11 -14.01
C LEU A 16 -5.15 -5.76 -13.43
N THR A 17 -6.14 -4.97 -13.00
CA THR A 17 -7.41 -5.51 -12.48
C THR A 17 -8.17 -6.30 -13.55
N VAL A 18 -8.15 -5.84 -14.80
CA VAL A 18 -8.73 -6.58 -15.93
C VAL A 18 -7.95 -7.88 -16.19
N ILE A 19 -6.62 -7.81 -16.25
CA ILE A 19 -5.75 -9.00 -16.43
C ILE A 19 -6.02 -10.04 -15.33
N HIS A 20 -6.07 -9.60 -14.08
CA HIS A 20 -6.35 -10.45 -12.92
C HIS A 20 -7.70 -11.16 -13.04
N ASN A 21 -8.76 -10.44 -13.45
CA ASN A 21 -10.09 -11.04 -13.59
C ASN A 21 -10.13 -12.12 -14.68
N VAL A 22 -9.43 -11.90 -15.79
CA VAL A 22 -9.29 -12.91 -16.85
C VAL A 22 -8.52 -14.14 -16.35
N LEU A 23 -7.36 -13.93 -15.70
CA LEU A 23 -6.55 -15.01 -15.13
C LEU A 23 -7.32 -15.82 -14.06
N LYS A 24 -8.08 -15.13 -13.20
CA LYS A 24 -8.94 -15.77 -12.18
C LYS A 24 -10.08 -16.56 -12.83
N GLY A 25 -10.67 -16.04 -13.91
CA GLY A 25 -11.65 -16.74 -14.74
C GLY A 25 -11.09 -18.04 -15.34
N ASN A 26 -9.81 -18.06 -15.71
CA ASN A 26 -9.10 -19.25 -16.17
C ASN A 26 -8.57 -20.15 -15.03
N LYS A 27 -9.18 -20.07 -13.84
CA LYS A 27 -8.81 -20.86 -12.64
C LYS A 27 -7.34 -20.72 -12.24
N GLY A 28 -6.69 -19.62 -12.60
CA GLY A 28 -5.27 -19.38 -12.32
C GLY A 28 -4.29 -20.19 -13.18
N ASN A 29 -4.77 -20.89 -14.21
CA ASN A 29 -3.90 -21.57 -15.17
C ASN A 29 -3.14 -20.54 -16.03
N PRO A 30 -1.89 -20.82 -16.41
CA PRO A 30 -1.13 -19.95 -17.31
C PRO A 30 -1.90 -19.69 -18.60
N MET A 31 -1.92 -18.44 -19.06
CA MET A 31 -2.54 -18.05 -20.33
C MET A 31 -1.52 -17.39 -21.25
N GLU A 32 -1.50 -17.77 -22.52
CA GLU A 32 -0.60 -17.17 -23.50
C GLU A 32 -0.91 -15.68 -23.71
N GLN A 33 0.10 -14.92 -24.12
CA GLN A 33 -0.05 -13.47 -24.31
C GLN A 33 -1.19 -13.11 -25.27
N ASN A 34 -1.25 -13.79 -26.41
CA ASN A 34 -2.24 -13.50 -27.45
C ASN A 34 -3.67 -13.82 -26.95
N GLU A 35 -3.81 -14.90 -26.18
CA GLU A 35 -5.07 -15.27 -25.57
C GLU A 35 -5.49 -14.22 -24.53
N LEU A 36 -4.60 -13.84 -23.60
CA LEU A 36 -4.88 -12.78 -22.62
C LEU A 36 -5.28 -11.46 -23.27
N ILE A 37 -4.61 -11.07 -24.35
CA ILE A 37 -4.95 -9.86 -25.10
C ILE A 37 -6.36 -9.95 -25.69
N ALA A 38 -6.71 -11.09 -26.29
CA ALA A 38 -8.03 -11.31 -26.87
C ALA A 38 -9.15 -11.26 -25.81
N TRP A 39 -8.94 -11.86 -24.62
CA TRP A 39 -9.93 -11.86 -23.53
C TRP A 39 -10.06 -10.50 -22.85
N CYS A 40 -8.96 -9.81 -22.60
CA CYS A 40 -8.99 -8.48 -21.97
C CYS A 40 -9.58 -7.41 -22.90
N ARG A 41 -9.54 -7.65 -24.23
CA ARG A 41 -10.06 -6.71 -25.23
C ARG A 41 -10.58 -7.46 -26.48
N PRO A 42 -11.84 -7.87 -26.50
CA PRO A 42 -12.46 -8.49 -27.66
C PRO A 42 -12.45 -7.55 -28.88
N ASP A 43 -12.13 -8.09 -30.05
CA ASP A 43 -12.05 -7.31 -31.30
C ASP A 43 -13.38 -6.63 -31.69
N ALA A 44 -14.50 -7.19 -31.24
CA ALA A 44 -15.84 -6.62 -31.42
C ALA A 44 -16.04 -5.24 -30.75
N LEU A 45 -15.18 -4.86 -29.80
CA LEU A 45 -15.22 -3.56 -29.11
C LEU A 45 -14.23 -2.54 -29.70
N LEU A 46 -13.56 -2.87 -30.81
CA LEU A 46 -12.64 -1.97 -31.49
C LEU A 46 -13.42 -0.99 -32.37
N ALA A 47 -13.29 0.30 -32.06
CA ALA A 47 -13.50 1.32 -33.07
C ALA A 47 -12.43 1.17 -34.16
N GLU A 48 -12.85 1.20 -35.43
CA GLU A 48 -11.97 1.01 -36.58
C GLU A 48 -10.71 1.89 -36.49
N GLY A 49 -9.54 1.29 -36.73
CA GLY A 49 -8.25 2.01 -36.81
C GLY A 49 -7.46 2.22 -35.50
N LYS A 50 -7.94 1.77 -34.32
CA LYS A 50 -7.22 1.98 -33.03
C LYS A 50 -6.45 0.76 -32.51
N THR A 51 -5.19 0.60 -32.92
CA THR A 51 -4.26 -0.46 -32.47
C THR A 51 -3.52 -0.17 -31.16
N SER A 52 -3.47 1.10 -30.71
CA SER A 52 -2.64 1.57 -29.58
C SER A 52 -2.95 0.94 -28.21
N ALA A 53 -4.12 0.31 -28.03
CA ALA A 53 -4.46 -0.35 -26.77
C ALA A 53 -3.95 -1.81 -26.67
N ARG A 54 -3.63 -2.50 -27.79
CA ARG A 54 -2.95 -3.82 -27.73
C ARG A 54 -1.51 -3.67 -27.25
N SER A 55 -0.81 -2.64 -27.73
CA SER A 55 0.57 -2.34 -27.29
C SER A 55 0.62 -1.92 -25.82
N LYS A 56 -0.42 -1.24 -25.30
CA LYS A 56 -0.53 -0.92 -23.87
C LYS A 56 -0.61 -2.18 -23.00
N LEU A 57 -1.46 -3.15 -23.35
CA LEU A 57 -1.62 -4.37 -22.56
C LEU A 57 -0.34 -5.22 -22.53
N GLY A 58 0.39 -5.30 -23.65
CA GLY A 58 1.71 -5.94 -23.69
C GLY A 58 2.71 -5.28 -22.75
N LYS A 59 2.77 -3.94 -22.75
CA LYS A 59 3.61 -3.17 -21.82
C LYS A 59 3.23 -3.40 -20.35
N GLU A 60 1.93 -3.51 -20.05
CA GLU A 60 1.46 -3.85 -18.70
C GLU A 60 1.92 -5.24 -18.27
N LEU A 61 1.74 -6.26 -19.12
CA LEU A 61 2.20 -7.62 -18.82
C LEU A 61 3.71 -7.66 -18.56
N SER A 62 4.51 -6.99 -19.40
CA SER A 62 5.96 -6.88 -19.20
C SER A 62 6.29 -6.19 -17.89
N ALA A 63 5.68 -5.03 -17.60
CA ALA A 63 5.94 -4.28 -16.37
C ALA A 63 5.63 -5.08 -15.10
N TRP A 64 4.46 -5.74 -15.04
CA TRP A 64 4.07 -6.54 -13.88
C TRP A 64 4.83 -7.86 -13.76
N THR A 65 5.36 -8.39 -14.87
CA THR A 65 6.30 -9.51 -14.86
C THR A 65 7.67 -9.08 -14.34
N GLU A 66 8.18 -7.93 -14.80
CA GLU A 66 9.44 -7.35 -14.31
C GLU A 66 9.39 -7.07 -12.81
N LEU A 67 8.26 -6.54 -12.31
CA LEU A 67 8.01 -6.30 -10.88
C LEU A 67 7.90 -7.59 -10.06
N GLY A 68 7.60 -8.71 -10.72
CA GLY A 68 7.49 -10.04 -10.12
C GLY A 68 6.08 -10.47 -9.75
N LEU A 69 5.06 -9.62 -9.90
CA LEU A 69 3.67 -9.97 -9.59
C LEU A 69 3.12 -11.05 -10.54
N LEU A 70 3.52 -10.97 -11.81
CA LEU A 70 3.27 -12.01 -12.81
C LEU A 70 4.51 -12.89 -12.98
N GLU A 71 4.28 -14.15 -13.33
CA GLU A 71 5.33 -15.08 -13.74
C GLU A 71 4.93 -15.82 -15.02
N THR A 72 5.94 -16.18 -15.81
CA THR A 72 5.76 -16.94 -17.06
C THR A 72 6.00 -18.42 -16.80
N VAL A 73 5.00 -19.26 -17.05
CA VAL A 73 5.06 -20.71 -16.87
C VAL A 73 4.51 -21.39 -18.11
N GLY A 74 5.32 -22.25 -18.74
CA GLY A 74 4.91 -22.96 -19.96
C GLY A 74 4.54 -22.04 -21.13
N GLY A 75 5.14 -20.85 -21.22
CA GLY A 75 4.83 -19.84 -22.24
C GLY A 75 3.62 -18.94 -21.93
N GLY A 76 2.86 -19.24 -20.86
CA GLY A 76 1.73 -18.42 -20.41
C GLY A 76 2.05 -17.59 -19.16
N PHE A 77 1.24 -16.56 -18.90
CA PHE A 77 1.31 -15.73 -17.70
C PHE A 77 0.37 -16.23 -16.63
N ARG A 78 0.79 -16.16 -15.36
CA ARG A 78 -0.07 -16.32 -14.19
C ARG A 78 0.37 -15.37 -13.07
N LEU A 79 -0.48 -15.18 -12.07
CA LEU A 79 -0.12 -14.47 -10.84
C LEU A 79 0.87 -15.31 -10.05
N ARG A 80 1.91 -14.68 -9.49
CA ARG A 80 2.88 -15.38 -8.66
C ARG A 80 2.26 -15.76 -7.31
N PRO A 81 2.14 -17.06 -6.97
CA PRO A 81 1.40 -17.51 -5.79
C PRO A 81 1.95 -16.99 -4.45
N CYS A 82 3.25 -16.67 -4.36
CA CYS A 82 3.85 -16.24 -3.08
C CYS A 82 3.28 -14.95 -2.51
N TYR A 83 2.60 -14.11 -3.32
CA TYR A 83 1.95 -12.89 -2.84
C TYR A 83 0.47 -13.09 -2.47
N PHE A 84 -0.11 -14.25 -2.81
CA PHE A 84 -1.52 -14.58 -2.59
C PHE A 84 -1.62 -15.76 -1.63
N THR A 85 -1.99 -15.47 -0.38
CA THR A 85 -2.15 -16.50 0.67
C THR A 85 -3.52 -17.18 0.62
N ASP A 86 -4.48 -16.59 -0.08
CA ASP A 86 -5.84 -17.09 -0.27
C ASP A 86 -6.28 -16.89 -1.74
N PRO A 87 -6.90 -17.89 -2.41
CA PRO A 87 -7.52 -17.73 -3.73
C PRO A 87 -8.56 -16.58 -3.86
N GLN A 88 -9.20 -16.18 -2.76
CA GLN A 88 -10.15 -15.07 -2.71
C GLN A 88 -9.53 -13.73 -2.31
N GLN A 89 -8.22 -13.71 -2.05
CA GLN A 89 -7.50 -12.49 -1.68
C GLN A 89 -7.67 -11.42 -2.77
N GLN A 90 -7.83 -10.17 -2.34
CA GLN A 90 -7.92 -9.06 -3.26
C GLN A 90 -6.60 -8.86 -4.00
N LEU A 91 -6.69 -8.47 -5.28
CA LEU A 91 -5.52 -8.15 -6.10
C LEU A 91 -4.64 -7.06 -5.44
N SER A 92 -5.27 -6.05 -4.85
CA SER A 92 -4.59 -4.95 -4.14
C SER A 92 -3.67 -5.47 -3.03
N THR A 93 -4.09 -6.47 -2.25
CA THR A 93 -3.29 -7.10 -1.20
C THR A 93 -2.05 -7.79 -1.79
N GLY A 94 -2.23 -8.58 -2.85
CA GLY A 94 -1.11 -9.26 -3.52
C GLY A 94 -0.13 -8.29 -4.18
N ALA A 95 -0.66 -7.27 -4.87
CA ALA A 95 0.13 -6.21 -5.46
C ALA A 95 0.89 -5.40 -4.40
N ARG A 96 0.27 -5.07 -3.26
CA ARG A 96 0.94 -4.40 -2.13
C ARG A 96 2.14 -5.20 -1.64
N ARG A 97 1.98 -6.50 -1.41
CA ARG A 97 3.07 -7.38 -0.98
C ARG A 97 4.19 -7.45 -2.02
N CYS A 98 3.85 -7.55 -3.30
CA CYS A 98 4.81 -7.49 -4.39
C CYS A 98 5.57 -6.15 -4.37
N LEU A 99 4.87 -5.03 -4.43
CA LEU A 99 5.48 -3.70 -4.51
C LEU A 99 6.34 -3.37 -3.29
N LEU A 100 6.00 -3.88 -2.11
CA LEU A 100 6.79 -3.71 -0.88
C LEU A 100 7.86 -4.79 -0.66
N ALA A 101 7.97 -5.78 -1.55
CA ALA A 101 9.00 -6.80 -1.45
C ALA A 101 10.41 -6.19 -1.59
N ALA A 102 11.40 -6.82 -0.97
CA ALA A 102 12.77 -6.29 -0.88
C ALA A 102 13.41 -6.10 -2.26
N GLU A 103 13.12 -7.01 -3.21
CA GLU A 103 13.57 -6.93 -4.59
C GLU A 103 13.08 -5.68 -5.33
N ASN A 104 11.95 -5.12 -4.90
CA ASN A 104 11.35 -3.91 -5.48
C ASN A 104 11.81 -2.62 -4.80
N ASN A 105 12.55 -2.73 -3.68
CA ASN A 105 12.95 -1.60 -2.82
C ASN A 105 14.37 -1.79 -2.25
N LYS A 106 15.30 -2.32 -3.05
CA LYS A 106 16.67 -2.64 -2.60
C LYS A 106 17.43 -1.42 -2.06
N ASP A 107 17.21 -0.26 -2.70
CA ASP A 107 17.85 0.99 -2.34
C ASP A 107 16.83 2.13 -2.47
N LEU A 108 16.43 2.71 -1.34
CA LEU A 108 15.45 3.81 -1.30
C LEU A 108 16.02 5.17 -1.74
N SER A 109 17.34 5.26 -1.97
CA SER A 109 17.98 6.42 -2.59
C SER A 109 18.00 6.36 -4.13
N SER A 110 17.82 5.15 -4.69
CA SER A 110 17.82 4.91 -6.12
C SER A 110 16.46 5.26 -6.76
N ARG A 111 16.30 6.54 -7.14
CA ARG A 111 15.13 7.06 -7.87
C ARG A 111 14.80 6.25 -9.13
N ASP A 112 13.53 6.29 -9.52
CA ASP A 112 13.03 5.71 -10.78
C ASP A 112 13.22 4.18 -10.91
N GLN A 113 13.53 3.49 -9.81
CA GLN A 113 13.69 2.05 -9.79
C GLN A 113 12.45 1.35 -9.23
N ARG A 114 11.78 0.57 -10.09
CA ARG A 114 10.74 -0.39 -9.69
C ARG A 114 9.66 0.29 -8.85
N ALA A 115 9.57 -0.02 -7.55
CA ALA A 115 8.58 0.54 -6.63
C ALA A 115 9.15 1.57 -5.64
N VAL A 116 10.46 1.90 -5.72
CA VAL A 116 11.17 2.73 -4.74
C VAL A 116 10.46 4.06 -4.48
N ASP A 117 10.14 4.80 -5.53
CA ASP A 117 9.55 6.14 -5.39
C ASP A 117 8.17 6.09 -4.72
N LEU A 118 7.35 5.09 -5.07
CA LEU A 118 6.06 4.87 -4.39
C LEU A 118 6.26 4.54 -2.91
N THR A 119 7.21 3.67 -2.59
CA THR A 119 7.50 3.28 -1.20
C THR A 119 7.99 4.45 -0.37
N VAL A 120 8.87 5.30 -0.92
CA VAL A 120 9.34 6.52 -0.25
C VAL A 120 8.18 7.46 0.03
N LEU A 121 7.34 7.72 -0.97
CA LEU A 121 6.18 8.60 -0.84
C LEU A 121 5.14 8.05 0.16
N LEU A 122 4.88 6.73 0.16
CA LEU A 122 4.01 6.10 1.15
C LEU A 122 4.55 6.25 2.57
N CYS A 123 5.84 6.00 2.79
CA CYS A 123 6.46 6.19 4.10
C CYS A 123 6.34 7.64 4.58
N MET A 124 6.62 8.60 3.71
CA MET A 124 6.51 10.03 4.04
C MET A 124 5.07 10.40 4.39
N LEU A 125 4.10 10.06 3.53
CA LEU A 125 2.69 10.36 3.78
C LEU A 125 2.19 9.73 5.09
N LEU A 126 2.56 8.47 5.36
CA LEU A 126 2.18 7.77 6.59
C LEU A 126 2.89 8.31 7.84
N ALA A 127 3.97 9.08 7.68
CA ALA A 127 4.69 9.77 8.76
C ALA A 127 4.14 11.16 9.09
N LEU A 128 3.30 11.73 8.21
CA LEU A 128 2.70 13.04 8.45
C LEU A 128 1.66 13.00 9.57
N ASP A 129 1.43 14.16 10.17
CA ASP A 129 0.26 14.38 11.01
C ASP A 129 -1.00 14.38 10.13
N VAL A 130 -1.78 13.30 10.22
CA VAL A 130 -2.98 13.09 9.40
C VAL A 130 -4.14 14.04 9.75
N TYR A 131 -4.03 14.81 10.83
CA TYR A 131 -4.98 15.86 11.20
C TYR A 131 -4.56 17.22 10.64
N ARG A 132 -3.25 17.45 10.44
CA ARG A 132 -2.73 18.63 9.74
C ARG A 132 -2.87 18.53 8.22
N TYR A 133 -2.83 17.31 7.69
CA TYR A 133 -3.04 17.03 6.27
C TYR A 133 -4.32 16.20 6.08
N PRO A 134 -5.51 16.77 6.34
CA PRO A 134 -6.77 16.04 6.23
C PRO A 134 -7.13 15.70 4.77
N ALA A 135 -6.53 16.37 3.79
CA ALA A 135 -6.77 16.15 2.37
C ALA A 135 -5.47 16.18 1.57
N VAL A 136 -5.24 15.11 0.82
CA VAL A 136 -4.16 14.97 -0.16
C VAL A 136 -4.78 14.88 -1.54
N GLN A 137 -4.28 15.70 -2.46
CA GLN A 137 -4.76 15.87 -3.82
C GLN A 137 -3.58 16.11 -4.77
N SER A 138 -3.77 15.89 -6.07
CA SER A 138 -2.70 16.09 -7.06
C SER A 138 -2.13 17.51 -7.05
N ASN A 139 -2.96 18.52 -6.77
CA ASN A 139 -2.55 19.93 -6.77
C ASN A 139 -1.78 20.36 -5.50
N ASN A 140 -1.79 19.56 -4.44
CA ASN A 140 -1.08 19.87 -3.20
C ASN A 140 0.06 18.89 -2.88
N LEU A 141 0.06 17.69 -3.49
CA LEU A 141 1.03 16.65 -3.17
C LEU A 141 2.47 17.08 -3.43
N ALA A 142 2.75 17.74 -4.57
CA ALA A 142 4.11 18.23 -4.87
C ALA A 142 4.62 19.18 -3.78
N ASN A 143 3.78 20.12 -3.33
CA ASN A 143 4.13 21.04 -2.24
C ASN A 143 4.36 20.33 -0.90
N ILE A 144 3.62 19.25 -0.63
CA ILE A 144 3.83 18.42 0.57
C ILE A 144 5.17 17.69 0.46
N VAL A 145 5.47 17.08 -0.69
CA VAL A 145 6.74 16.41 -0.96
C VAL A 145 7.90 17.37 -0.81
N ASP A 146 7.88 18.51 -1.49
CA ASP A 146 8.95 19.51 -1.47
C ASP A 146 9.23 20.06 -0.07
N ARG A 147 8.19 20.11 0.78
CA ARG A 147 8.30 20.53 2.16
C ARG A 147 9.01 19.52 3.06
N TYR A 148 8.81 18.23 2.82
CA TYR A 148 9.22 17.17 3.74
C TYR A 148 10.36 16.29 3.25
N LEU A 149 10.61 16.23 1.94
CA LEU A 149 11.70 15.48 1.34
C LEU A 149 12.47 16.43 0.42
N THR A 150 13.47 17.12 0.98
CA THR A 150 14.24 18.14 0.26
C THR A 150 15.04 17.56 -0.90
N ASP A 151 15.42 16.29 -0.81
CA ASP A 151 16.16 15.49 -1.78
C ASP A 151 15.27 14.73 -2.80
N PHE A 152 13.94 14.89 -2.72
CA PHE A 152 12.99 14.16 -3.55
C PHE A 152 12.00 15.11 -4.21
N ARG A 153 11.73 14.92 -5.51
CA ARG A 153 10.72 15.69 -6.25
C ARG A 153 9.75 14.78 -6.97
N ILE A 154 8.53 15.25 -7.16
CA ILE A 154 7.55 14.63 -8.05
C ILE A 154 7.10 15.63 -9.11
N ASN A 155 6.75 15.13 -10.29
CA ASN A 155 6.28 15.92 -11.41
C ASN A 155 4.75 15.85 -11.56
N THR A 156 4.22 16.58 -12.54
CA THR A 156 2.77 16.68 -12.81
C THR A 156 2.12 15.38 -13.26
N ASN A 157 2.89 14.42 -13.77
CA ASN A 157 2.39 13.12 -14.21
C ASN A 157 2.27 12.16 -13.01
N GLU A 158 3.16 12.28 -12.01
CA GLU A 158 3.18 11.45 -10.81
C GLU A 158 2.14 11.88 -9.76
N THR A 159 1.87 13.18 -9.63
CA THR A 159 0.97 13.73 -8.59
C THR A 159 -0.45 13.12 -8.56
N PRO A 160 -1.13 12.81 -9.68
CA PRO A 160 -2.43 12.12 -9.65
C PRO A 160 -2.32 10.60 -9.41
N ILE A 161 -1.18 10.00 -9.76
CA ILE A 161 -0.98 8.55 -9.72
C ILE A 161 -0.74 8.09 -8.28
N VAL A 162 0.09 8.82 -7.53
CA VAL A 162 0.52 8.43 -6.17
C VAL A 162 -0.68 8.27 -5.20
N PRO A 163 -1.61 9.24 -5.05
CA PRO A 163 -2.76 9.07 -4.15
C PRO A 163 -3.70 7.94 -4.60
N SER A 164 -3.84 7.74 -5.91
CA SER A 164 -4.66 6.66 -6.48
C SER A 164 -4.09 5.29 -6.15
N TYR A 165 -2.78 5.12 -6.29
CA TYR A 165 -2.06 3.92 -5.85
C TYR A 165 -2.15 3.72 -4.35
N ALA A 166 -1.87 4.75 -3.56
CA ALA A 166 -1.93 4.67 -2.11
C ALA A 166 -3.34 4.29 -1.61
N HIS A 167 -4.38 4.77 -2.28
CA HIS A 167 -5.75 4.33 -2.04
C HIS A 167 -5.99 2.88 -2.42
N TRP A 168 -5.64 2.48 -3.65
CA TRP A 168 -5.83 1.11 -4.13
C TRP A 168 -5.09 0.08 -3.28
N LEU A 169 -3.90 0.42 -2.78
CA LEU A 169 -3.10 -0.41 -1.88
C LEU A 169 -3.60 -0.37 -0.42
N GLY A 170 -4.63 0.43 -0.11
CA GLY A 170 -5.27 0.45 1.22
C GLY A 170 -4.59 1.34 2.27
N PHE A 171 -3.69 2.23 1.85
CA PHE A 171 -3.02 3.22 2.72
C PHE A 171 -3.76 4.57 2.81
N MET A 172 -4.71 4.81 1.92
CA MET A 172 -5.53 6.01 1.89
C MET A 172 -7.00 5.68 1.61
N THR A 173 -7.89 6.53 2.13
CA THR A 173 -9.32 6.47 1.86
C THR A 173 -9.73 7.63 0.97
N ARG A 174 -10.43 7.34 -0.13
CA ARG A 174 -11.00 8.37 -1.00
C ARG A 174 -12.24 8.97 -0.34
N THR A 175 -12.24 10.28 -0.09
CA THR A 175 -13.34 11.00 0.57
C THR A 175 -14.11 11.92 -0.37
N GLY A 176 -13.58 12.15 -1.58
CA GLY A 176 -14.23 12.94 -2.61
C GLY A 176 -13.57 12.71 -3.97
N ASN A 177 -13.98 13.48 -4.97
CA ASN A 177 -13.42 13.35 -6.31
C ASN A 177 -11.95 13.82 -6.34
N GLY A 178 -11.01 12.88 -6.35
CA GLY A 178 -9.57 13.16 -6.33
C GLY A 178 -9.07 13.66 -4.97
N VAL A 179 -9.87 13.47 -3.90
CA VAL A 179 -9.51 13.83 -2.52
C VAL A 179 -9.30 12.56 -1.73
N TYR A 180 -8.13 12.45 -1.09
CA TYR A 180 -7.73 11.29 -0.31
C TYR A 180 -7.31 11.69 1.10
N CYS A 181 -7.63 10.84 2.07
CA CYS A 181 -7.19 10.95 3.44
C CYS A 181 -6.21 9.82 3.75
N ILE A 182 -5.11 10.13 4.43
CA ILE A 182 -4.16 9.12 4.91
C ILE A 182 -4.87 8.26 5.97
N ASP A 183 -5.01 6.97 5.67
CA ASP A 183 -5.76 6.01 6.47
C ASP A 183 -5.39 4.57 6.09
N PRO A 184 -4.44 3.94 6.80
CA PRO A 184 -3.98 2.59 6.49
C PRO A 184 -4.90 1.47 7.01
N THR A 185 -6.12 1.80 7.45
CA THR A 185 -7.06 0.82 8.04
C THR A 185 -7.28 -0.41 7.15
N SER A 186 -7.47 -0.23 5.83
CA SER A 186 -7.74 -1.36 4.91
C SER A 186 -6.54 -2.27 4.78
N ALA A 187 -5.34 -1.72 4.53
CA ALA A 187 -4.12 -2.50 4.41
C ALA A 187 -3.84 -3.30 5.69
N ILE A 188 -4.01 -2.68 6.86
CA ILE A 188 -3.79 -3.34 8.15
C ILE A 188 -4.80 -4.47 8.36
N LYS A 189 -6.09 -4.23 8.11
CA LYS A 189 -7.15 -5.24 8.23
C LYS A 189 -6.83 -6.47 7.37
N GLU A 190 -6.53 -6.24 6.10
CA GLU A 190 -6.25 -7.31 5.13
C GLU A 190 -5.03 -8.16 5.55
N GLU A 191 -3.95 -7.53 6.02
CA GLU A 191 -2.76 -8.27 6.44
C GLU A 191 -2.98 -9.05 7.74
N ILE A 192 -3.81 -8.56 8.66
CA ILE A 192 -4.20 -9.27 9.88
C ILE A 192 -4.99 -10.53 9.51
N SER A 193 -6.04 -10.39 8.70
CA SER A 193 -6.88 -11.52 8.27
C SER A 193 -6.09 -12.57 7.48
N ALA A 194 -5.15 -12.13 6.64
CA ALA A 194 -4.38 -13.03 5.79
C ALA A 194 -3.21 -13.75 6.50
N HIS A 195 -2.88 -13.38 7.75
CA HIS A 195 -1.80 -13.98 8.52
C HIS A 195 -2.26 -14.48 9.90
N PRO A 196 -3.16 -15.47 9.97
CA PRO A 196 -3.69 -15.99 11.25
C PRO A 196 -2.61 -16.66 12.12
N SER A 197 -1.46 -17.03 11.55
CA SER A 197 -0.30 -17.54 12.30
C SER A 197 0.44 -16.45 13.07
N LYS A 198 0.35 -15.18 12.65
CA LYS A 198 0.89 -14.02 13.36
C LYS A 198 -0.18 -13.41 14.27
N PHE A 199 -1.41 -13.34 13.78
CA PHE A 199 -2.53 -12.67 14.45
C PHE A 199 -3.68 -13.64 14.68
N LYS A 200 -3.56 -14.48 15.70
CA LYS A 200 -4.57 -15.49 15.99
C LYS A 200 -5.83 -14.82 16.58
N PRO A 201 -7.03 -15.06 16.03
CA PRO A 201 -8.26 -14.52 16.60
C PRO A 201 -8.45 -14.94 18.06
N GLY A 202 -8.81 -13.99 18.92
CA GLY A 202 -8.98 -14.17 20.36
C GLY A 202 -7.69 -14.18 21.17
N GLU A 203 -6.53 -14.27 20.53
CA GLU A 203 -5.23 -14.15 21.21
C GLU A 203 -4.97 -12.69 21.59
N GLN A 204 -4.52 -12.50 22.83
CA GLN A 204 -4.11 -11.21 23.34
C GLN A 204 -2.59 -11.04 23.15
N LEU A 205 -2.20 -10.00 22.42
CA LEU A 205 -0.80 -9.70 22.12
C LEU A 205 -0.39 -8.38 22.76
N PRO A 206 0.83 -8.27 23.32
CA PRO A 206 1.40 -6.97 23.67
C PRO A 206 1.44 -6.05 22.45
N ILE A 207 1.08 -4.77 22.63
CA ILE A 207 1.00 -3.79 21.54
C ILE A 207 2.33 -3.64 20.79
N GLY A 208 3.46 -3.73 21.49
CA GLY A 208 4.78 -3.70 20.87
C GLY A 208 4.99 -4.87 19.89
N ASN A 209 4.62 -6.08 20.30
CA ASN A 209 4.72 -7.28 19.45
C ASN A 209 3.77 -7.18 18.26
N PHE A 210 2.55 -6.70 18.47
CA PHE A 210 1.57 -6.49 17.41
C PHE A 210 2.09 -5.51 16.35
N VAL A 211 2.61 -4.35 16.77
CA VAL A 211 3.19 -3.35 15.86
C VAL A 211 4.44 -3.89 15.15
N GLN A 212 5.30 -4.64 15.86
CA GLN A 212 6.47 -5.26 15.25
C GLN A 212 6.09 -6.27 14.16
N GLN A 213 5.12 -7.15 14.42
CA GLN A 213 4.63 -8.09 13.42
C GLN A 213 4.00 -7.36 12.24
N LEU A 214 3.21 -6.32 12.48
CA LEU A 214 2.60 -5.50 11.43
C LEU A 214 3.68 -4.83 10.56
N ALA A 215 4.73 -4.28 11.18
CA ALA A 215 5.86 -3.67 10.50
C ALA A 215 6.64 -4.64 9.60
N THR A 216 6.63 -5.95 9.91
CA THR A 216 7.21 -6.97 9.00
C THR A 216 6.38 -7.20 7.74
N LEU A 217 5.06 -6.99 7.81
CA LEU A 217 4.14 -7.18 6.68
C LEU A 217 3.95 -5.90 5.87
N LEU A 218 3.92 -4.76 6.57
CA LEU A 218 3.72 -3.42 6.02
C LEU A 218 4.92 -2.55 6.42
N PRO A 219 6.07 -2.69 5.73
CA PRO A 219 7.34 -2.03 6.09
C PRO A 219 7.32 -0.49 6.01
N VAL A 220 6.24 0.09 5.49
CA VAL A 220 5.99 1.54 5.40
C VAL A 220 5.30 2.11 6.65
N LEU A 221 4.85 1.25 7.57
CA LEU A 221 4.25 1.65 8.85
C LEU A 221 5.31 1.77 9.96
N ASP A 222 4.90 2.30 11.11
CA ASP A 222 5.71 2.51 12.30
C ASP A 222 6.56 1.27 12.64
N GLY A 223 7.86 1.48 12.87
CA GLY A 223 8.80 0.40 13.17
C GLY A 223 9.34 -0.36 11.94
N GLY A 224 8.70 -0.21 10.78
CA GLY A 224 9.10 -0.82 9.52
C GLY A 224 10.45 -0.34 9.00
N ASN A 225 11.16 -1.18 8.26
CA ASN A 225 12.51 -0.88 7.77
C ASN A 225 12.52 0.27 6.75
N TYR A 226 11.55 0.33 5.83
CA TYR A 226 11.45 1.43 4.88
C TYR A 226 11.00 2.71 5.57
N ARG A 227 10.04 2.60 6.50
CA ARG A 227 9.58 3.74 7.30
C ARG A 227 10.74 4.40 8.05
N LYS A 228 11.56 3.63 8.76
CA LYS A 228 12.73 4.16 9.49
C LYS A 228 13.75 4.86 8.59
N GLN A 229 14.03 4.31 7.41
CA GLN A 229 14.95 4.93 6.45
C GLN A 229 14.42 6.25 5.92
N VAL A 230 13.12 6.34 5.61
CA VAL A 230 12.52 7.57 5.10
C VAL A 230 12.38 8.61 6.21
N GLU A 231 12.03 8.22 7.43
CA GLU A 231 11.98 9.15 8.58
C GLU A 231 13.31 9.87 8.83
N GLN A 232 14.45 9.24 8.51
CA GLN A 232 15.78 9.88 8.59
C GLN A 232 15.99 10.97 7.53
N ARG A 233 15.20 10.95 6.46
CA ARG A 233 15.24 11.92 5.36
C ARG A 233 14.18 13.00 5.50
N ILE A 234 13.19 12.81 6.38
CA ILE A 234 12.13 13.79 6.55
C ILE A 234 12.70 15.01 7.28
N GLU A 235 12.78 16.10 6.54
CA GLU A 235 13.19 17.41 7.05
C GLU A 235 11.97 18.31 7.05
N GLY A 236 11.80 19.13 8.08
CA GLY A 236 10.75 20.15 8.04
C GLY A 236 10.49 20.79 9.39
N PRO A 237 10.18 22.09 9.43
CA PRO A 237 10.07 22.87 10.67
C PRO A 237 8.93 22.43 11.58
N SER A 238 8.07 21.52 11.12
CA SER A 238 6.92 21.04 11.87
C SER A 238 6.76 19.52 11.89
N TRP A 239 7.74 18.79 11.36
CA TRP A 239 7.78 17.34 11.56
C TRP A 239 8.77 17.04 12.67
N SER A 240 8.36 16.18 13.58
CA SER A 240 9.21 15.63 14.63
C SER A 240 8.87 14.16 14.71
N GLN A 241 9.90 13.31 14.82
CA GLN A 241 9.68 11.90 15.06
C GLN A 241 8.75 11.70 16.28
N PRO A 242 7.78 10.78 16.21
CA PRO A 242 6.98 10.41 17.37
C PRO A 242 7.88 10.00 18.54
N LYS A 243 7.45 10.27 19.78
CA LYS A 243 8.12 9.72 20.96
C LYS A 243 8.05 8.19 20.88
N GLU A 244 8.99 7.50 21.50
CA GLU A 244 9.00 6.03 21.51
C GLU A 244 7.70 5.43 22.11
N THR A 245 7.07 6.16 23.02
CA THR A 245 5.77 5.80 23.63
C THR A 245 4.58 6.07 22.73
N ASP A 246 4.73 6.80 21.63
CA ASP A 246 3.61 7.30 20.83
C ASP A 246 3.61 6.61 19.46
N LEU A 247 2.44 6.18 19.01
CA LEU A 247 2.29 5.75 17.62
C LEU A 247 2.04 6.97 16.73
N SER A 248 2.41 6.87 15.45
CA SER A 248 2.09 7.89 14.47
C SER A 248 0.58 8.11 14.39
N THR A 249 0.18 9.31 13.97
CA THR A 249 -1.25 9.65 13.88
C THR A 249 -1.97 8.80 12.82
N SER A 250 -1.28 8.33 11.77
CA SER A 250 -1.85 7.42 10.76
C SER A 250 -2.12 6.02 11.34
N LEU A 251 -1.17 5.44 12.08
CA LEU A 251 -1.37 4.15 12.74
C LEU A 251 -2.38 4.25 13.88
N SER A 252 -2.32 5.32 14.68
CA SER A 252 -3.30 5.61 15.75
C SER A 252 -4.72 5.66 15.22
N ARG A 253 -4.95 6.41 14.13
CA ARG A 253 -6.25 6.48 13.45
C ARG A 253 -6.72 5.09 12.99
N ALA A 254 -5.84 4.31 12.36
CA ALA A 254 -6.22 3.00 11.85
C ALA A 254 -6.57 2.01 12.98
N LEU A 255 -5.75 1.94 14.04
CA LEU A 255 -6.03 1.07 15.19
C LEU A 255 -7.33 1.47 15.89
N LEU A 256 -7.59 2.77 16.07
CA LEU A 256 -8.86 3.24 16.61
C LEU A 256 -10.03 2.84 15.72
N ARG A 257 -9.92 2.98 14.39
CA ARG A 257 -11.00 2.57 13.47
C ARG A 257 -11.27 1.07 13.53
N LEU A 258 -10.23 0.25 13.55
CA LEU A 258 -10.34 -1.21 13.72
C LEU A 258 -10.92 -1.58 15.09
N HIS A 259 -10.62 -0.79 16.12
CA HIS A 259 -11.18 -0.98 17.44
C HIS A 259 -12.68 -0.70 17.48
N HIS A 260 -13.09 0.45 16.95
CA HIS A 260 -14.49 0.87 16.91
C HIS A 260 -15.34 -0.02 15.97
N SER A 261 -14.75 -0.58 14.91
CA SER A 261 -15.42 -1.54 14.03
C SER A 261 -15.52 -2.96 14.62
N GLY A 262 -14.96 -3.19 15.81
CA GLY A 262 -14.98 -4.48 16.47
C GLY A 262 -14.00 -5.51 15.90
N GLN A 263 -13.09 -5.12 14.99
CA GLN A 263 -12.06 -6.01 14.43
C GLN A 263 -10.86 -6.18 15.37
N LEU A 264 -10.57 -5.16 16.18
CA LEU A 264 -9.58 -5.22 17.24
C LEU A 264 -10.21 -4.86 18.58
N GLN A 265 -9.68 -5.42 19.66
CA GLN A 265 -9.89 -4.89 21.00
C GLN A 265 -8.59 -4.34 21.52
N LEU A 266 -8.57 -3.05 21.88
CA LEU A 266 -7.42 -2.38 22.46
C LEU A 266 -7.64 -2.21 23.96
N GLN A 267 -6.64 -2.54 24.77
CA GLN A 267 -6.75 -2.51 26.23
C GLN A 267 -5.49 -1.97 26.91
N LYS A 268 -5.69 -1.23 28.00
CA LYS A 268 -4.64 -0.90 28.97
C LYS A 268 -4.75 -1.85 30.16
N LEU A 269 -3.82 -2.81 30.25
CA LEU A 269 -3.76 -3.81 31.33
C LEU A 269 -2.52 -3.62 32.22
N SER A 270 -1.58 -2.78 31.81
CA SER A 270 -0.36 -2.45 32.55
C SER A 270 0.10 -1.02 32.19
N ASP A 271 1.13 -0.53 32.88
CA ASP A 271 1.87 0.68 32.48
C ASP A 271 3.17 0.33 31.72
N ALA A 272 3.65 -0.91 31.80
CA ALA A 272 4.82 -1.37 31.07
C ALA A 272 4.50 -1.64 29.58
N GLY A 273 5.40 -1.24 28.68
CA GLY A 273 5.23 -1.46 27.23
C GLY A 273 4.10 -0.65 26.59
N LEU A 274 3.64 0.41 27.26
CA LEU A 274 2.54 1.25 26.83
C LEU A 274 2.85 1.98 25.52
N ARG A 275 1.81 2.11 24.69
CA ARG A 275 1.79 2.92 23.48
C ARG A 275 0.57 3.83 23.48
N ASN A 276 0.79 5.10 23.18
CA ASN A 276 -0.24 6.12 23.08
C ASN A 276 -0.75 6.20 21.63
N LEU A 277 -2.07 6.17 21.48
CA LEU A 277 -2.73 6.51 20.23
C LEU A 277 -2.99 8.00 20.22
N ILE A 278 -2.41 8.68 19.22
CA ILE A 278 -2.35 10.13 19.15
C ILE A 278 -3.43 10.68 18.23
N GLY A 279 -4.17 11.67 18.74
CA GLY A 279 -5.22 12.42 18.06
C GLY A 279 -4.77 13.80 17.56
N PRO A 280 -5.74 14.67 17.22
CA PRO A 280 -5.46 16.07 16.87
C PRO A 280 -4.66 16.79 17.95
N ASN A 281 -3.82 17.75 17.57
CA ASN A 281 -3.00 18.54 18.50
C ASN A 281 -2.09 17.72 19.44
N ARG A 282 -1.75 16.48 19.03
CA ARG A 282 -0.96 15.52 19.82
C ARG A 282 -1.63 15.06 21.13
N GLU A 283 -2.95 15.16 21.22
CA GLU A 283 -3.71 14.63 22.35
C GLU A 283 -3.61 13.09 22.40
N VAL A 284 -3.44 12.53 23.59
CA VAL A 284 -3.50 11.07 23.78
C VAL A 284 -4.96 10.65 23.85
N LEU A 285 -5.46 10.00 22.79
CA LEU A 285 -6.84 9.52 22.73
C LEU A 285 -7.04 8.21 23.51
N MET A 286 -6.01 7.36 23.51
CA MET A 286 -6.06 6.07 24.19
C MET A 286 -4.64 5.59 24.48
N ALA A 287 -4.41 5.11 25.71
CA ALA A 287 -3.23 4.35 26.05
C ALA A 287 -3.51 2.86 25.88
N VAL A 288 -2.61 2.14 25.22
CA VAL A 288 -2.78 0.71 24.89
C VAL A 288 -1.54 -0.06 25.32
N THR A 289 -1.77 -1.25 25.87
CA THR A 289 -0.70 -2.23 26.16
C THR A 289 -0.92 -3.55 25.46
N HIS A 290 -2.18 -3.89 25.17
CA HIS A 290 -2.55 -5.16 24.58
C HIS A 290 -3.58 -4.97 23.46
N VAL A 291 -3.49 -5.84 22.47
CA VAL A 291 -4.37 -5.92 21.32
C VAL A 291 -4.89 -7.34 21.21
N THR A 292 -6.20 -7.50 21.07
CA THR A 292 -6.82 -8.78 20.74
C THR A 292 -7.46 -8.68 19.36
N VAL A 293 -7.09 -9.56 18.43
CA VAL A 293 -7.77 -9.62 17.14
C VAL A 293 -9.10 -10.32 17.31
N ARG A 294 -10.18 -9.67 16.89
CA ARG A 294 -11.51 -10.28 16.85
C ARG A 294 -11.68 -10.98 15.50
N GLY A 295 -12.19 -12.21 15.51
CA GLY A 295 -12.53 -12.90 14.26
C GLY A 295 -13.59 -12.12 13.48
N GLU A 296 -13.66 -12.33 12.16
CA GLU A 296 -14.76 -11.80 11.37
C GLU A 296 -16.09 -12.37 11.91
N GLN A 297 -17.05 -11.49 12.19
CA GLN A 297 -18.44 -11.88 12.46
C GLN A 297 -19.17 -12.13 11.14
#